data_AF-A0A1V4GYN9-F1
#
_entry.id   AF-A0A1V4GYN9-F1
#
_cell.length_a   1.000
_cell.length_b   1.000
_cell.length_c   1.000
_cell.angle_alpha   90.00
_cell.angle_beta   90.00
_cell.angle_gamma   90.00
#
_symmetry.space_group_name_H-M   'P 1'
#
loop_
_entity.id
_entity.type
_entity.pdbx_description
1 polymer ?
#
loop_
_entity_poly.entity_id
_entity_poly.type
_entity_poly.pdbx_seq_one_letter_code
_entity_poly.pdbx_strand_id
1 'polypeptide(L)' 'MEYSEGLLAVKKDSKWGYADTTGEVVIDLTYEHASGFSEGMAVIRLNEKYGFIRPLSKLPQLKIINRRN' A
#
# COMPACT_ATOMS: atom_id res chain seq x y z
N MET A 1 -16.64 -1.06 14.86
CA MET A 1 -15.62 -0.27 14.14
C MET A 1 -14.38 -1.12 14.09
N GLU A 2 -14.12 -1.80 12.98
CA GLU A 2 -12.92 -2.64 12.83
C GLU A 2 -12.00 -1.97 11.82
N TYR A 3 -11.23 -0.99 12.29
CA TYR A 3 -10.04 -0.56 11.58
C TYR A 3 -8.88 -1.36 12.16
N SER A 4 -8.77 -2.63 11.78
CA SER A 4 -7.45 -3.25 11.84
C SER A 4 -6.72 -2.79 10.59
N GLU A 5 -5.67 -2.00 10.78
CA GLU A 5 -4.67 -1.71 9.77
C GLU A 5 -3.88 -2.99 9.49
N GLY A 6 -4.58 -4.03 9.02
CA GLY A 6 -4.14 -5.42 8.98
C GLY A 6 -3.06 -5.72 7.93
N LEU A 7 -2.45 -4.67 7.38
CA LEU A 7 -1.34 -4.76 6.44
C LEU A 7 -0.14 -3.99 6.97
N LEU A 8 1.01 -4.66 7.00
CA LEU A 8 2.30 -4.12 7.41
C LEU A 8 3.13 -3.82 6.18
N ALA A 9 3.75 -2.64 6.14
CA ALA A 9 4.70 -2.30 5.09
C ALA A 9 5.96 -3.16 5.27
N VAL A 10 6.28 -3.95 4.24
CA VAL A 10 7.45 -4.84 4.23
C VAL A 10 8.41 -4.43 3.13
N LYS A 11 9.71 -4.61 3.39
CA LYS A 11 10.77 -4.27 2.43
C LYS A 11 11.65 -5.49 2.17
N LYS A 12 11.86 -5.81 0.90
CA LYS A 12 12.81 -6.82 0.43
C LYS A 12 13.52 -6.32 -0.83
N ASP A 13 14.82 -6.54 -0.94
CA ASP A 13 15.62 -6.18 -2.13
C ASP A 13 15.41 -4.72 -2.61
N SER A 14 15.33 -3.79 -1.66
CA SER A 14 15.05 -2.35 -1.90
C SER A 14 13.67 -2.03 -2.46
N LYS A 15 12.76 -3.00 -2.53
CA LYS A 15 11.37 -2.80 -2.91
C LYS A 15 10.44 -2.96 -1.72
N TRP A 16 9.37 -2.18 -1.73
CA TRP A 16 8.34 -2.16 -0.70
C TRP A 16 7.04 -2.74 -1.22
N GLY A 17 6.36 -3.47 -0.35
CA GLY A 17 5.01 -3.97 -0.54
C GLY A 17 4.29 -4.04 0.81
N TYR A 18 3.20 -4.81 0.87
CA TYR A 18 2.45 -4.99 2.09
C TYR A 18 2.13 -6.46 2.33
N ALA A 19 2.34 -6.89 3.57
CA ALA A 19 1.98 -8.22 4.02
C ALA A 19 0.88 -8.13 5.09
N ASP A 20 0.06 -9.17 5.20
CA ASP A 20 -0.91 -9.26 6.28
C ASP A 20 -0.26 -9.66 7.62
N THR A 21 -1.07 -9.79 8.66
CA THR A 21 -0.61 -10.20 9.99
C THR A 21 -0.13 -11.66 10.06
N THR A 22 -0.41 -12.48 9.04
CA THR A 22 0.11 -13.85 8.92
C THR A 22 1.49 -13.89 8.26
N GLY A 23 1.91 -12.77 7.65
CA GLY A 23 3.16 -12.64 6.90
C GLY A 23 3.00 -12.92 5.41
N GLU A 24 1.77 -13.15 4.92
CA GLU A 24 1.50 -13.31 3.49
C GLU A 24 1.54 -11.96 2.78
N VAL A 25 2.26 -11.88 1.67
CA VAL A 25 2.33 -10.65 0.86
C VAL A 25 1.02 -10.49 0.11
N VAL A 26 0.28 -9.43 0.42
CA VAL A 26 -1.01 -9.08 -0.20
C VAL A 26 -0.83 -8.01 -1.29
N ILE A 27 0.20 -7.18 -1.17
CA ILE A 27 0.57 -6.18 -2.17
C ILE A 27 2.04 -6.38 -2.52
N ASP A 28 2.31 -6.65 -3.79
CA ASP A 28 3.64 -6.97 -4.29
C ASP A 28 4.71 -5.95 -3.94
N LEU A 29 5.94 -6.43 -3.71
CA LEU A 29 7.10 -5.61 -3.44
C LEU A 29 7.64 -4.98 -4.72
N THR A 30 6.92 -3.97 -5.23
CA THR A 30 7.27 -3.26 -6.47
C THR A 30 7.60 -1.79 -6.26
N TYR A 31 7.20 -1.23 -5.12
CA TYR A 31 7.35 0.20 -4.83
C TYR A 31 8.76 0.55 -4.38
N GLU A 32 9.19 1.77 -4.68
CA GLU A 32 10.46 2.32 -4.19
C GLU A 32 10.34 2.78 -2.73
N HIS A 33 9.13 3.13 -2.32
CA HIS A 33 8.79 3.51 -0.96
C HIS A 33 7.34 3.14 -0.65
N ALA A 34 7.07 2.72 0.58
CA ALA A 34 5.73 2.53 1.12
C ALA A 34 5.71 2.98 2.58
N SER A 35 4.72 3.78 2.97
CA SER A 35 4.47 4.09 4.39
C SER A 35 3.60 3.02 5.03
N GLY A 36 3.57 3.00 6.37
CA GLY A 36 2.49 2.33 7.09
C GLY A 36 1.12 2.92 6.74
N PHE A 37 0.07 2.14 7.01
CA PHE A 37 -1.30 2.64 6.93
C PHE A 37 -1.57 3.59 8.10
N SER A 38 -2.31 4.65 7.82
CA SER A 38 -2.86 5.57 8.79
C SER A 38 -4.19 6.10 8.24
N GLU A 39 -5.22 6.17 9.07
CA GLU A 39 -6.58 6.57 8.66
C GLU A 39 -7.12 5.76 7.46
N GLY A 40 -6.67 4.50 7.33
CA GLY A 40 -7.07 3.61 6.25
C GLY A 40 -6.40 3.87 4.89
N MET A 41 -5.34 4.68 4.83
CA MET A 41 -4.55 4.92 3.62
C MET A 41 -3.06 4.80 3.89
N ALA A 42 -2.28 4.47 2.86
CA ALA A 42 -0.84 4.52 2.91
C ALA A 42 -0.28 5.20 1.65
N VAL A 43 0.87 5.86 1.80
CA VAL A 43 1.57 6.53 0.71
C VAL A 43 2.58 5.58 0.09
N ILE A 44 2.53 5.46 -1.23
CA ILE A 44 3.50 4.71 -2.02
C ILE A 44 4.23 5.62 -3.01
N ARG A 45 5.46 5.22 -3.37
CA ARG A 45 6.22 5.84 -4.46
C ARG A 45 6.62 4.80 -5.50
N LEU A 46 6.39 5.11 -6.77
CA LEU A 46 6.82 4.31 -7.91
C LEU A 46 7.21 5.22 -9.07
N ASN A 47 8.40 5.02 -9.66
CA ASN A 47 8.88 5.78 -10.81
C ASN A 47 8.75 7.30 -10.57
N GLU A 48 9.24 7.76 -9.41
CA GLU A 48 9.19 9.16 -8.97
C GLU A 48 7.79 9.76 -8.75
N LYS A 49 6.72 8.97 -8.87
CA LYS A 49 5.35 9.40 -8.62
C LYS A 49 4.86 8.90 -7.27
N TYR A 50 4.12 9.76 -6.58
CA TYR A 50 3.46 9.43 -5.32
C TYR A 50 2.00 9.04 -5.58
N GLY A 51 1.52 8.06 -4.83
CA GLY A 51 0.15 7.60 -4.85
C GLY A 51 -0.32 7.16 -3.48
N PHE A 52 -1.63 6.94 -3.36
CA PHE A 52 -2.24 6.41 -2.15
C PHE A 52 -2.80 5.02 -2.43
N ILE A 53 -2.55 4.11 -1.50
CA ILE A 53 -3.18 2.80 -1.47
C ILE A 53 -4.11 2.73 -0.27
N ARG A 54 -5.26 2.08 -0.46
CA ARG A 54 -6.22 1.79 0.60
C ARG A 54 -6.33 0.27 0.68
N PRO A 55 -6.20 -0.34 1.86
CA PRO A 55 -6.56 -1.74 2.01
C PRO A 55 -8.07 -1.76 1.91
N LEU A 56 -8.60 -2.09 0.72
CA LEU A 56 -10.01 -2.37 0.63
C LEU A 56 -10.20 -3.61 1.49
N SER A 57 -11.17 -3.55 2.40
CA SER A 57 -11.46 -4.59 3.39
C SER A 57 -11.85 -5.96 2.78
N LYS A 58 -11.61 -6.19 1.48
CA LYS A 58 -11.56 -7.48 0.77
C LYS A 58 -11.10 -7.45 -0.71
N LEU A 59 -10.73 -6.32 -1.34
CA LEU A 59 -10.35 -6.28 -2.78
C LEU A 59 -9.43 -5.09 -3.17
N PRO A 60 -8.16 -5.26 -3.58
CA PRO A 60 -7.33 -4.12 -3.96
C PRO A 60 -7.94 -3.35 -5.15
N GLN A 61 -8.24 -2.06 -4.97
CA GLN A 61 -8.53 -1.15 -6.07
C GLN A 61 -7.44 -0.07 -6.13
N LEU A 62 -6.55 -0.19 -7.11
CA LEU A 62 -5.58 0.84 -7.44
C LEU A 62 -6.31 1.99 -8.15
N LYS A 63 -6.56 3.09 -7.45
CA LYS A 63 -7.12 4.31 -8.05
C LYS A 63 -5.97 5.26 -8.40
N ILE A 64 -5.47 5.17 -9.64
CA ILE A 64 -4.51 6.15 -10.17
C ILE A 64 -5.29 7.44 -10.43
N ILE A 65 -5.19 8.41 -9.52
CA ILE A 65 -5.81 9.72 -9.72
C ILE A 65 -4.87 10.55 -10.60
N ASN A 66 -5.10 10.57 -11.92
CA ASN A 66 -4.56 11.62 -12.78
C ASN A 66 -5.47 12.84 -12.63
N ARG A 67 -5.02 13.90 -11.95
CA ARG A 67 -5.64 15.21 -12.11
C ARG A 67 -5.36 15.71 -13.52
N ARG A 68 -6.35 15.62 -14.41
CA ARG A 68 -6.46 16.49 -15.58
C ARG A 68 -7.86 17.11 -15.58
N ASN A 69 -7.84 18.44 -15.55
CA ASN A 69 -8.93 19.43 -15.60
C ASN A 69 -9.80 19.55 -14.35
#